data_AF-A0A0A1TZB7-F1
#
_entry.id   AF-A0A0A1TZB7-F1
#
_cell.length_a   1.000
_cell.length_b   1.000
_cell.length_c   1.000
_cell.angle_alpha   90.00
_cell.angle_beta   90.00
_cell.angle_gamma   90.00
#
_symmetry.space_group_name_H-M   'P 1'
#
loop_
_entity.id
_entity.type
_entity.pdbx_description
1 polymer ?
#
loop_
_entity_poly.entity_id
_entity_poly.type
_entity_poly.pdbx_seq_one_letter_code
_entity_poly.pdbx_strand_id
1 'polypeptide(L)'
;MFNHSFLYIFVIFSVCKSESGWCEDSGVITYFTSTQSCLKNNWDVVPNEEGYNFTLQSGCCSSPIMTFEETAFNEYVVRKFEFKPSVLLKYLFVREANMNVRIYLVELNRPENLFVSFGCFNNEGYCRTTINDSWRPTIVLRTQGISLFSDIDQYFWIMIFRTTARIAYLFIDGNVMQTVNIQFRTTEYVGDPFTKGRYLFTGKSKEESIGFYLSSLEPLAKEVCDRNGFKRFLYFNTNETTNTSNLKNKTCYCNAENESITWENVNTFPDCRYNSSLFDLNLTAIGESRSESEDINIYLNVTQWFSIIFKTNRKYILNGIDVSVNTIYFDTLEILENEDIIFNLNCNISILKVTSIGKFYFKKNLIINTQILISEPNFTNKILFTLDGNFTEVKTSLLSKCGKRVYLTKSVCNMCLCNYTENNVWEPSGYDGINRGDCFNNTTQITLTLQILSSQMNENLTTQTWNRIEIMLKM
;
A
#
# COMPACT_ATOMS: atom_id res chain seq x y z
N MET A 1 -13.45 -83.57 42.20
CA MET A 1 -12.74 -82.68 43.15
C MET A 1 -11.77 -81.83 42.33
N PHE A 2 -11.93 -80.50 42.42
CA PHE A 2 -11.05 -79.40 41.93
C PHE A 2 -10.63 -79.47 40.44
N ASN A 3 -11.26 -78.74 39.52
CA ASN A 3 -11.25 -77.27 39.32
C ASN A 3 -9.83 -76.71 39.19
N HIS A 4 -9.38 -76.42 37.96
CA HIS A 4 -8.59 -75.23 37.64
C HIS A 4 -8.67 -74.90 36.15
N SER A 5 -9.54 -73.94 35.86
CA SER A 5 -9.53 -73.08 34.69
C SER A 5 -8.14 -72.50 34.46
N PHE A 6 -7.53 -72.78 33.31
CA PHE A 6 -6.54 -71.88 32.71
C PHE A 6 -7.20 -71.22 31.50
N LEU A 7 -7.92 -70.14 31.83
CA LEU A 7 -8.33 -69.10 30.91
C LEU A 7 -7.04 -68.47 30.34
N TYR A 8 -6.64 -68.87 29.13
CA TYR A 8 -5.64 -68.12 28.37
C TYR A 8 -6.26 -66.77 28.01
N ILE A 9 -6.08 -65.79 28.90
CA ILE A 9 -6.23 -64.38 28.58
C ILE A 9 -5.09 -64.08 27.59
N PHE A 10 -5.37 -64.15 26.30
CA PHE A 10 -4.61 -63.41 25.32
C PHE A 10 -4.87 -61.93 25.59
N VAL A 11 -4.08 -61.35 26.50
CA VAL A 11 -3.94 -59.90 26.60
C VAL A 11 -3.37 -59.47 25.25
N ILE A 12 -4.23 -59.00 24.37
CA ILE A 12 -3.83 -58.16 23.25
C ILE A 12 -3.20 -56.93 23.92
N PHE A 13 -1.88 -56.98 24.11
CA PHE A 13 -1.08 -55.78 24.25
C PHE A 13 -1.21 -55.05 22.91
N SER A 14 -2.30 -54.31 22.74
CA SER A 14 -2.31 -53.14 21.88
C SER A 14 -1.27 -52.21 22.50
N VAL A 15 -0.02 -52.39 22.09
CA VAL A 15 1.05 -51.43 22.33
C VAL A 15 0.50 -50.14 21.73
N CYS A 16 -0.01 -49.27 22.59
CA CYS A 16 -0.32 -47.88 22.26
C CYS A 16 1.05 -47.29 21.91
N LYS A 17 1.47 -47.41 20.64
CA LYS A 17 2.68 -46.77 20.16
C LYS A 17 2.39 -45.27 20.20
N SER A 18 2.83 -44.62 21.26
CA SER A 18 3.00 -43.18 21.25
C SER A 18 4.09 -42.89 20.22
N GLU A 19 3.70 -42.46 19.04
CA GLU A 19 4.66 -41.97 18.06
C GLU A 19 4.85 -40.47 18.32
N SER A 20 6.10 -40.06 18.48
CA SER A 20 6.48 -38.67 18.49
C SER A 20 6.47 -38.14 17.06
N GLY A 21 5.95 -36.94 16.85
CA GLY A 21 5.85 -36.39 15.51
C GLY A 21 5.28 -34.99 15.47
N TRP A 22 5.36 -34.38 14.28
CA TRP A 22 4.74 -33.10 14.01
C TRP A 22 3.25 -33.28 13.80
N CYS A 23 2.45 -32.58 14.60
CA CYS A 23 1.00 -32.59 14.53
C CYS A 23 0.47 -31.15 14.53
N GLU A 24 -0.76 -31.00 14.05
CA GLU A 24 -1.48 -29.74 14.04
C GLU A 24 -2.55 -29.75 15.12
N ASP A 25 -2.59 -28.69 15.93
CA ASP A 25 -3.74 -28.33 16.76
C ASP A 25 -4.18 -26.92 16.40
N SER A 26 -5.44 -26.77 15.96
CA SER A 26 -6.07 -25.47 15.72
C SER A 26 -5.26 -24.53 14.79
N GLY A 27 -4.63 -25.09 13.75
CA GLY A 27 -3.80 -24.34 12.79
C GLY A 27 -2.37 -24.06 13.27
N VAL A 28 -1.92 -24.70 14.35
CA VAL A 28 -0.54 -24.64 14.86
C VAL A 28 0.13 -25.99 14.67
N ILE A 29 1.16 -26.04 13.81
CA ILE A 29 2.04 -27.19 13.60
C ILE A 29 3.11 -27.17 14.70
N THR A 30 3.16 -28.21 15.53
CA THR A 30 4.16 -28.37 16.59
C THR A 30 4.59 -29.82 16.76
N TYR A 31 5.75 -30.03 17.38
CA TYR A 31 6.31 -31.37 17.61
C TYR A 31 5.85 -31.92 18.95
N PHE A 32 5.14 -33.04 18.94
CA PHE A 32 4.72 -33.73 20.16
C PHE A 32 5.59 -34.95 20.42
N THR A 33 6.01 -35.12 21.67
CA THR A 33 6.85 -36.25 22.11
C THR A 33 6.05 -37.51 22.44
N SER A 34 4.72 -37.40 22.58
CA SER A 34 3.82 -38.53 22.80
C SER A 34 2.40 -38.16 22.34
N THR A 35 1.94 -38.72 21.22
CA THR A 35 0.54 -38.56 20.78
C THR A 35 -0.07 -39.92 20.43
N GLN A 36 -1.36 -40.09 20.78
CA GLN A 36 -2.16 -41.24 20.35
C GLN A 36 -2.78 -41.03 18.96
N SER A 37 -2.95 -39.76 18.55
CA SER A 37 -3.47 -39.36 17.26
C SER A 37 -2.84 -38.03 16.85
N CYS A 38 -2.36 -37.97 15.60
CA CYS A 38 -1.69 -36.80 15.04
C CYS A 38 -2.52 -36.26 13.88
N LEU A 39 -3.12 -35.08 14.04
CA LEU A 39 -3.83 -34.43 12.94
C LEU A 39 -2.83 -33.73 12.02
N LYS A 40 -2.96 -33.97 10.71
CA LYS A 40 -2.23 -33.24 9.67
C LYS A 40 -3.23 -32.77 8.62
N ASN A 41 -3.77 -31.56 8.77
CA ASN A 41 -4.87 -31.11 7.93
C ASN A 41 -4.35 -30.55 6.60
N ASN A 42 -4.31 -31.40 5.57
CA ASN A 42 -3.79 -31.07 4.24
C ASN A 42 -2.33 -30.61 4.24
N TRP A 43 -1.50 -31.23 5.08
CA TRP A 43 -0.06 -31.10 5.00
C TRP A 43 0.61 -32.42 5.40
N ASP A 44 1.89 -32.55 5.08
CA ASP A 44 2.67 -33.69 5.54
C ASP A 44 4.10 -33.24 5.86
N VAL A 45 4.84 -34.09 6.57
CA VAL A 45 6.24 -33.88 6.90
C VAL A 45 7.04 -35.16 6.64
N VAL A 46 8.16 -35.00 5.96
CA VAL A 46 9.11 -36.09 5.70
C VAL A 46 10.49 -35.67 6.21
N PRO A 47 11.13 -36.45 7.11
CA PRO A 47 12.51 -36.21 7.49
C PRO A 47 13.45 -36.54 6.31
N ASN A 48 14.54 -35.79 6.18
CA ASN A 48 15.64 -36.03 5.27
C ASN A 48 16.99 -35.79 5.97
N GLU A 49 18.10 -35.94 5.23
CA GLU A 49 19.46 -35.79 5.79
C GLU A 49 19.75 -34.39 6.38
N GLU A 50 19.06 -33.35 5.91
CA GLU A 50 19.28 -31.96 6.34
C GLU A 50 18.25 -31.49 7.39
N GLY A 51 17.07 -32.08 7.41
CA GLY A 51 16.03 -31.86 8.41
C GLY A 51 14.63 -32.31 8.02
N TYR A 52 13.63 -31.44 8.16
CA TYR A 52 12.22 -31.80 7.88
C TYR A 52 11.67 -31.02 6.69
N ASN A 53 11.02 -31.74 5.77
CA ASN A 53 10.31 -31.17 4.63
C ASN A 53 8.80 -31.16 4.90
N PHE A 54 8.25 -30.00 5.22
CA PHE A 54 6.82 -29.73 5.34
C PHE A 54 6.23 -29.44 3.97
N THR A 55 5.28 -30.25 3.54
CA THR A 55 4.58 -30.09 2.27
C THR A 55 3.13 -29.71 2.53
N LEU A 56 2.76 -28.47 2.20
CA LEU A 56 1.38 -28.00 2.26
C LEU A 56 0.64 -28.47 0.99
N GLN A 57 -0.41 -29.27 1.17
CA GLN A 57 -1.17 -29.92 0.10
C GLN A 57 -2.27 -29.00 -0.45
N SER A 58 -2.88 -29.43 -1.56
CA SER A 58 -4.01 -28.72 -2.16
C SER A 58 -5.17 -28.59 -1.17
N GLY A 59 -5.79 -27.42 -1.10
CA GLY A 59 -6.84 -27.15 -0.11
C GLY A 59 -6.31 -26.93 1.32
N CYS A 60 -5.00 -26.98 1.55
CA CYS A 60 -4.45 -26.37 2.76
C CYS A 60 -4.77 -24.87 2.72
N CYS A 61 -5.30 -24.30 3.79
CA CYS A 61 -5.50 -24.89 5.11
C CYS A 61 -6.94 -24.61 5.58
N SER A 62 -7.39 -25.23 6.69
CA SER A 62 -8.72 -24.94 7.28
C SER A 62 -8.95 -23.43 7.52
N SER A 63 -7.86 -22.69 7.69
CA SER A 63 -7.78 -21.25 7.76
C SER A 63 -6.76 -20.72 6.73
N PRO A 64 -6.88 -19.48 6.22
CA PRO A 64 -5.81 -18.83 5.47
C PRO A 64 -4.56 -18.52 6.32
N ILE A 65 -4.55 -18.92 7.60
CA ILE A 65 -3.48 -18.72 8.57
C ILE A 65 -2.97 -20.08 9.02
N MET A 66 -1.64 -20.22 9.08
CA MET A 66 -0.95 -21.35 9.68
C MET A 66 0.17 -20.84 10.58
N THR A 67 0.38 -21.49 11.70
CA THR A 67 1.52 -21.25 12.59
C THR A 67 2.40 -22.47 12.62
N PHE A 68 3.70 -22.30 12.47
CA PHE A 68 4.73 -23.29 12.79
C PHE A 68 5.35 -22.89 14.12
N GLU A 69 5.32 -23.79 15.10
CA GLU A 69 5.80 -23.53 16.45
C GLU A 69 6.71 -24.67 16.95
N GLU A 70 7.97 -24.32 17.17
CA GLU A 70 8.98 -25.22 17.72
C GLU A 70 9.52 -24.63 19.03
N THR A 71 9.05 -25.18 20.15
CA THR A 71 9.38 -24.74 21.51
C THR A 71 10.47 -25.58 22.19
N ALA A 72 10.82 -26.73 21.60
CA ALA A 72 11.80 -27.67 22.14
C ALA A 72 12.83 -28.07 21.07
N PHE A 73 14.05 -28.35 21.50
CA PHE A 73 15.14 -28.75 20.62
C PHE A 73 14.84 -30.07 19.91
N ASN A 74 14.91 -30.08 18.58
CA ASN A 74 14.93 -31.27 17.73
C ASN A 74 16.33 -31.44 17.10
N GLU A 75 16.73 -32.68 16.84
CA GLU A 75 18.05 -33.07 16.31
C GLU A 75 18.36 -32.41 14.95
N TYR A 76 17.33 -32.21 14.13
CA TYR A 76 17.47 -31.64 12.80
C TYR A 76 17.39 -30.11 12.79
N VAL A 77 18.15 -29.49 11.90
CA VAL A 77 18.42 -28.04 11.88
C VAL A 77 17.79 -27.30 10.69
N VAL A 78 17.14 -27.98 9.75
CA VAL A 78 16.41 -27.35 8.64
C VAL A 78 14.90 -27.66 8.71
N ARG A 79 14.08 -26.64 8.48
CA ARG A 79 12.62 -26.75 8.30
C ARG A 79 12.29 -26.18 6.92
N LYS A 80 12.06 -27.07 5.96
CA LYS A 80 11.78 -26.71 4.57
C LYS A 80 10.28 -26.72 4.31
N PHE A 81 9.74 -25.63 3.79
CA PHE A 81 8.33 -25.51 3.41
C PHE A 81 8.17 -25.58 1.90
N GLU A 82 7.38 -26.54 1.45
CA GLU A 82 7.02 -26.78 0.05
C GLU A 82 5.50 -26.66 -0.13
N PHE A 83 5.09 -26.22 -1.31
CA PHE A 83 3.69 -25.91 -1.61
C PHE A 83 3.24 -26.74 -2.82
N LYS A 84 2.09 -27.39 -2.71
CA LYS A 84 1.41 -28.00 -3.85
C LYS A 84 0.50 -26.97 -4.55
N PRO A 85 0.07 -27.22 -5.79
CA PRO A 85 -0.88 -26.35 -6.48
C PRO A 85 -2.16 -26.12 -5.65
N SER A 86 -2.71 -24.91 -5.75
CA SER A 86 -3.97 -24.50 -5.09
C SER A 86 -3.94 -24.52 -3.55
N VAL A 87 -2.79 -24.21 -2.95
CA VAL A 87 -2.71 -23.81 -1.53
C VAL A 87 -3.32 -22.41 -1.37
N LEU A 88 -4.17 -22.22 -0.36
CA LEU A 88 -4.90 -20.96 -0.09
C LEU A 88 -4.35 -20.17 1.10
N LEU A 89 -3.17 -20.56 1.60
CA LEU A 89 -2.50 -19.91 2.72
C LEU A 89 -2.16 -18.44 2.38
N LYS A 90 -2.53 -17.52 3.27
CA LYS A 90 -2.19 -16.09 3.17
C LYS A 90 -1.16 -15.66 4.21
N TYR A 91 -1.14 -16.32 5.37
CA TYR A 91 -0.26 -15.98 6.49
C TYR A 91 0.42 -17.23 7.05
N LEU A 92 1.75 -17.19 7.16
CA LEU A 92 2.55 -18.19 7.86
C LEU A 92 3.26 -17.52 9.04
N PHE A 93 2.92 -17.90 10.26
CA PHE A 93 3.64 -17.48 11.46
C PHE A 93 4.70 -18.52 11.80
N VAL A 94 5.95 -18.11 11.98
CA VAL A 94 7.08 -18.96 12.31
C VAL A 94 7.58 -18.58 13.68
N ARG A 95 7.39 -19.48 14.65
CA ARG A 95 7.75 -19.32 16.05
C ARG A 95 8.80 -20.37 16.41
N GLU A 96 10.06 -20.00 16.21
CA GLU A 96 11.21 -20.89 16.38
C GLU A 96 12.00 -20.48 17.62
N ALA A 97 12.20 -21.40 18.57
CA ALA A 97 12.98 -21.15 19.78
C ALA A 97 14.50 -21.24 19.56
N ASN A 98 14.96 -22.03 18.60
CA ASN A 98 16.37 -22.35 18.41
C ASN A 98 17.04 -21.43 17.36
N MET A 99 18.12 -20.76 17.78
CA MET A 99 18.93 -19.90 16.91
C MET A 99 19.67 -20.64 15.79
N ASN A 100 19.77 -21.97 15.89
CA ASN A 100 20.46 -22.83 14.93
C ASN A 100 19.51 -23.59 14.00
N VAL A 101 18.24 -23.18 13.90
CA VAL A 101 17.28 -23.75 12.95
C VAL A 101 17.09 -22.82 11.75
N ARG A 102 17.34 -23.35 10.55
CA ARG A 102 17.07 -22.67 9.29
C ARG A 102 15.66 -22.97 8.82
N ILE A 103 14.89 -21.90 8.61
CA ILE A 103 13.63 -21.96 7.87
C ILE A 103 13.94 -21.77 6.38
N TYR A 104 13.48 -22.69 5.55
CA TYR A 104 13.69 -22.65 4.10
C TYR A 104 12.34 -22.62 3.39
N LEU A 105 12.02 -21.51 2.70
CA LEU A 105 10.79 -21.37 1.94
C LEU A 105 11.05 -21.59 0.45
N VAL A 106 10.46 -22.64 -0.10
CA VAL A 106 10.46 -22.90 -1.54
C VAL A 106 9.41 -22.03 -2.23
N GLU A 107 9.69 -21.57 -3.45
CA GLU A 107 8.68 -20.85 -4.22
C GLU A 107 7.69 -21.75 -4.93
N LEU A 108 8.08 -22.90 -5.50
CA LEU A 108 7.22 -23.64 -6.42
C LEU A 108 5.79 -23.84 -5.87
N ASN A 109 4.79 -23.27 -6.55
CA ASN A 109 3.37 -23.22 -6.18
C ASN A 109 3.02 -22.50 -4.87
N ARG A 110 3.93 -21.70 -4.29
CA ARG A 110 3.65 -20.88 -3.13
C ARG A 110 2.51 -19.90 -3.45
N PRO A 111 1.63 -19.57 -2.50
CA PRO A 111 0.63 -18.55 -2.75
C PRO A 111 1.27 -17.20 -3.08
N GLU A 112 0.70 -16.51 -4.06
CA GLU A 112 1.10 -15.15 -4.41
C GLU A 112 0.87 -14.21 -3.23
N ASN A 113 1.86 -13.36 -2.93
CA ASN A 113 1.81 -12.41 -1.81
C ASN A 113 1.60 -13.07 -0.44
N LEU A 114 2.17 -14.27 -0.23
CA LEU A 114 2.22 -14.89 1.10
C LEU A 114 2.91 -13.95 2.09
N PHE A 115 2.26 -13.69 3.23
CA PHE A 115 2.87 -13.01 4.36
C PHE A 115 3.50 -14.03 5.31
N VAL A 116 4.78 -13.85 5.65
CA VAL A 116 5.49 -14.71 6.59
C VAL A 116 6.04 -13.86 7.72
N SER A 117 5.64 -14.20 8.95
CA SER A 117 6.06 -13.51 10.15
C SER A 117 6.98 -14.40 10.96
N PHE A 118 8.16 -13.91 11.32
CA PHE A 118 9.10 -14.60 12.20
C PHE A 118 9.07 -13.97 13.59
N GLY A 119 8.96 -14.81 14.61
CA GLY A 119 9.02 -14.37 16.00
C GLY A 119 7.73 -14.53 16.78
N CYS A 120 7.82 -14.17 18.05
CA CYS A 120 6.77 -14.34 19.04
C CYS A 120 6.21 -12.96 19.36
N PHE A 121 5.12 -12.60 18.71
CA PHE A 121 4.45 -11.32 18.95
C PHE A 121 3.73 -11.37 20.31
N ASN A 122 3.53 -10.20 20.95
CA ASN A 122 2.88 -10.05 22.26
C ASN A 122 3.70 -10.46 23.50
N ASN A 123 5.02 -10.22 23.51
CA ASN A 123 5.92 -10.49 24.65
C ASN A 123 6.01 -11.97 25.06
N GLU A 124 5.69 -12.88 24.14
CA GLU A 124 5.92 -14.32 24.32
C GLU A 124 7.43 -14.61 24.27
N GLY A 125 8.00 -15.10 25.39
CA GLY A 125 9.45 -15.14 25.60
C GLY A 125 10.18 -16.42 25.12
N TYR A 126 9.53 -17.30 24.36
CA TYR A 126 10.13 -18.59 23.98
C TYR A 126 10.73 -18.60 22.56
N CYS A 127 10.40 -17.64 21.69
CA CYS A 127 11.06 -17.55 20.39
C CYS A 127 12.52 -17.10 20.54
N ARG A 128 13.33 -17.49 19.57
CA ARG A 128 14.71 -17.05 19.45
C ARG A 128 14.79 -15.53 19.39
N THR A 129 15.78 -14.98 20.08
CA THR A 129 16.06 -13.54 20.11
C THR A 129 17.25 -13.15 19.22
N THR A 130 17.99 -14.14 18.73
CA THR A 130 19.10 -14.00 17.80
C THR A 130 19.13 -15.18 16.84
N ILE A 131 19.92 -15.05 15.78
CA ILE A 131 20.17 -16.10 14.83
C ILE A 131 21.65 -16.18 14.51
N ASN A 132 22.14 -17.39 14.29
CA ASN A 132 23.50 -17.61 13.82
C ASN A 132 23.52 -17.51 12.28
N ASP A 133 24.52 -16.84 11.71
CA ASP A 133 24.67 -16.59 10.26
C ASP A 133 24.55 -17.86 9.40
N SER A 134 25.01 -19.00 9.94
CA SER A 134 24.91 -20.30 9.25
C SER A 134 23.47 -20.81 9.14
N TRP A 135 22.53 -20.27 9.92
CA TRP A 135 21.16 -20.75 10.07
C TRP A 135 20.09 -19.72 9.69
N ARG A 136 20.48 -18.61 9.07
CA ARG A 136 19.56 -17.59 8.54
C ARG A 136 18.45 -18.17 7.65
N PRO A 137 17.20 -17.65 7.73
CA PRO A 137 16.12 -18.12 6.87
C PRO A 137 16.47 -17.91 5.41
N THR A 138 16.13 -18.90 4.59
CA THR A 138 16.37 -18.87 3.15
C THR A 138 15.05 -18.79 2.42
N ILE A 139 14.89 -17.76 1.60
CA ILE A 139 13.68 -17.52 0.81
C ILE A 139 14.02 -17.63 -0.67
N VAL A 140 13.34 -18.54 -1.36
CA VAL A 140 13.47 -18.67 -2.82
C VAL A 140 12.46 -17.75 -3.50
N LEU A 141 12.93 -16.94 -4.45
CA LEU A 141 12.15 -16.02 -5.26
C LEU A 141 12.42 -16.20 -6.76
N ARG A 142 11.37 -16.32 -7.56
CA ARG A 142 11.38 -16.45 -9.02
C ARG A 142 10.34 -15.54 -9.66
N THR A 143 9.09 -15.68 -9.24
CA THR A 143 7.92 -15.04 -9.82
C THR A 143 6.88 -14.63 -8.79
N GLN A 144 6.77 -15.38 -7.68
CA GLN A 144 5.69 -15.17 -6.74
C GLN A 144 6.07 -14.18 -5.65
N GLY A 145 5.23 -13.17 -5.44
CA GLY A 145 5.46 -12.14 -4.43
C GLY A 145 5.48 -12.70 -3.00
N ILE A 146 6.28 -12.13 -2.10
CA ILE A 146 6.28 -12.48 -0.67
C ILE A 146 6.50 -11.24 0.20
N SER A 147 5.87 -11.22 1.36
CA SER A 147 6.10 -10.23 2.41
C SER A 147 6.66 -10.92 3.65
N LEU A 148 7.77 -10.40 4.18
CA LEU A 148 8.47 -10.93 5.36
C LEU A 148 8.39 -9.89 6.48
N PHE A 149 8.09 -10.36 7.70
CA PHE A 149 8.13 -9.55 8.90
C PHE A 149 8.93 -10.27 10.00
N SER A 150 9.71 -9.54 10.80
CA SER A 150 10.40 -10.11 11.96
C SER A 150 10.53 -9.16 13.14
N ASP A 151 10.43 -9.68 14.36
CA ASP A 151 10.70 -8.93 15.60
C ASP A 151 12.20 -8.71 15.85
N ILE A 152 13.07 -9.64 15.42
CA ILE A 152 14.53 -9.55 15.46
C ILE A 152 15.14 -9.42 14.06
N ASP A 153 16.44 -9.17 13.95
CA ASP A 153 17.16 -9.26 12.66
C ASP A 153 17.37 -10.73 12.29
N GLN A 154 16.75 -11.20 11.21
CA GLN A 154 16.83 -12.59 10.75
C GLN A 154 18.00 -12.85 9.79
N TYR A 155 18.72 -11.81 9.36
CA TYR A 155 19.80 -11.94 8.37
C TYR A 155 19.34 -12.64 7.08
N PHE A 156 18.11 -12.36 6.61
CA PHE A 156 17.43 -13.07 5.54
C PHE A 156 18.33 -13.36 4.32
N TRP A 157 18.37 -14.62 3.89
CA TRP A 157 19.03 -15.02 2.65
C TRP A 157 18.02 -15.18 1.53
N ILE A 158 18.10 -14.29 0.54
CA ILE A 158 17.16 -14.25 -0.58
C ILE A 158 17.81 -14.82 -1.83
N MET A 159 17.32 -15.98 -2.28
CA MET A 159 17.76 -16.61 -3.53
C MET A 159 16.86 -16.16 -4.69
N ILE A 160 17.39 -15.32 -5.57
CA ILE A 160 16.62 -14.71 -6.67
C ILE A 160 16.92 -15.43 -7.99
N PHE A 161 15.87 -15.92 -8.65
CA PHE A 161 15.85 -16.43 -10.02
C PHE A 161 15.07 -15.44 -10.89
N ARG A 162 15.73 -14.40 -11.40
CA ARG A 162 15.06 -13.35 -12.18
C ARG A 162 15.42 -13.39 -13.66
N THR A 163 14.55 -12.78 -14.46
CA THR A 163 14.80 -12.35 -15.85
C THR A 163 14.31 -10.90 -15.98
N THR A 164 14.69 -10.17 -17.03
CA THR A 164 14.23 -8.79 -17.23
C THR A 164 12.71 -8.65 -17.36
N ALA A 165 12.03 -9.72 -17.79
CA ALA A 165 10.57 -9.75 -17.91
C ALA A 165 9.86 -10.17 -16.62
N ARG A 166 10.55 -10.87 -15.71
CA ARG A 166 9.95 -11.46 -14.49
C ARG A 166 10.76 -11.09 -13.26
N ILE A 167 10.20 -10.17 -12.50
CA ILE A 167 10.76 -9.67 -11.25
C ILE A 167 9.69 -9.86 -10.17
N ALA A 168 9.99 -10.68 -9.17
CA ALA A 168 9.07 -10.95 -8.07
C ALA A 168 9.03 -9.77 -7.09
N TYR A 169 7.87 -9.54 -6.48
CA TYR A 169 7.72 -8.62 -5.37
C TYR A 169 8.32 -9.21 -4.08
N LEU A 170 9.09 -8.41 -3.35
CA LEU A 170 9.65 -8.78 -2.06
C LEU A 170 9.50 -7.59 -1.13
N PHE A 171 8.79 -7.79 -0.03
CA PHE A 171 8.70 -6.83 1.05
C PHE A 171 9.34 -7.37 2.31
N ILE A 172 10.18 -6.56 2.98
CA ILE A 172 10.88 -6.95 4.20
C ILE A 172 10.71 -5.86 5.26
N ASP A 173 10.02 -6.20 6.34
CA ASP A 173 9.80 -5.30 7.48
C ASP A 173 10.12 -6.00 8.80
N GLY A 174 10.10 -5.22 9.89
CA GLY A 174 10.25 -5.73 11.23
C GLY A 174 10.17 -4.65 12.30
N ASN A 175 10.22 -5.08 13.55
CA ASN A 175 10.41 -4.18 14.69
C ASN A 175 11.84 -3.62 14.73
N VAL A 176 12.78 -4.31 14.07
CA VAL A 176 14.15 -3.87 13.87
C VAL A 176 14.50 -3.87 12.37
N MET A 177 15.51 -3.09 12.00
CA MET A 177 16.05 -3.10 10.64
C MET A 177 16.61 -4.48 10.31
N GLN A 178 16.34 -4.97 9.11
CA GLN A 178 16.74 -6.31 8.68
C GLN A 178 18.06 -6.25 7.89
N THR A 179 18.93 -7.21 8.14
CA THR A 179 20.08 -7.53 7.30
C THR A 179 19.64 -8.49 6.21
N VAL A 180 20.02 -8.22 4.95
CA VAL A 180 19.54 -8.99 3.79
C VAL A 180 20.72 -9.40 2.93
N ASN A 181 20.82 -10.69 2.62
CA ASN A 181 21.84 -11.24 1.75
C ASN A 181 21.20 -11.74 0.46
N ILE A 182 21.56 -11.12 -0.67
CA ILE A 182 21.03 -11.47 -1.98
C ILE A 182 21.96 -12.45 -2.68
N GLN A 183 21.39 -13.53 -3.20
CA GLN A 183 22.08 -14.49 -4.08
C GLN A 183 21.34 -14.59 -5.41
N PHE A 184 21.97 -14.14 -6.49
CA PHE A 184 21.45 -14.38 -7.84
C PHE A 184 21.76 -15.81 -8.27
N ARG A 185 20.71 -16.55 -8.63
CA ARG A 185 20.79 -17.94 -9.12
C ARG A 185 20.74 -18.02 -10.66
N THR A 186 20.40 -16.92 -11.31
CA THR A 186 20.43 -16.73 -12.77
C THR A 186 21.38 -15.58 -13.11
N THR A 187 21.84 -15.50 -14.37
CA THR A 187 22.75 -14.44 -14.82
C THR A 187 22.21 -13.04 -14.51
N GLU A 188 23.07 -12.18 -13.99
CA GLU A 188 22.76 -10.80 -13.60
C GLU A 188 22.57 -9.89 -14.83
N TYR A 189 21.46 -10.04 -15.55
CA TYR A 189 21.05 -9.06 -16.57
C TYR A 189 19.96 -8.15 -16.00
N VAL A 190 20.34 -6.94 -15.64
CA VAL A 190 19.52 -6.05 -14.79
C VAL A 190 18.95 -4.83 -15.53
N GLY A 191 19.40 -4.58 -16.76
CA GLY A 191 18.94 -3.46 -17.60
C GLY A 191 19.48 -2.09 -17.15
N ASP A 192 18.85 -1.03 -17.64
CA ASP A 192 19.25 0.35 -17.36
C ASP A 192 19.02 0.74 -15.89
N PRO A 193 19.76 1.73 -15.35
CA PRO A 193 19.50 2.31 -14.04
C PRO A 193 18.02 2.68 -13.85
N PHE A 194 17.50 2.52 -12.63
CA PHE A 194 16.13 2.89 -12.26
C PHE A 194 15.00 2.12 -12.94
N THR A 195 15.30 0.99 -13.59
CA THR A 195 14.27 0.12 -14.17
C THR A 195 13.89 -1.03 -13.24
N LYS A 196 12.71 -1.63 -13.45
CA LYS A 196 12.24 -2.80 -12.68
C LYS A 196 13.22 -3.97 -12.65
N GLY A 197 14.05 -4.12 -13.69
CA GLY A 197 15.06 -5.19 -13.78
C GLY A 197 16.06 -5.15 -12.62
N ARG A 198 16.27 -3.97 -12.02
CA ARG A 198 17.18 -3.75 -10.89
C ARG A 198 16.52 -3.86 -9.53
N TYR A 199 15.20 -4.01 -9.45
CA TYR A 199 14.49 -4.13 -8.18
C TYR A 199 15.02 -5.28 -7.33
N LEU A 200 15.30 -4.99 -6.06
CA LEU A 200 15.71 -5.97 -5.06
C LEU A 200 14.55 -6.26 -4.12
N PHE A 201 14.11 -5.25 -3.36
CA PHE A 201 12.99 -5.32 -2.43
C PHE A 201 12.57 -3.93 -1.96
N THR A 202 11.43 -3.88 -1.27
CA THR A 202 10.94 -2.70 -0.55
C THR A 202 10.87 -3.03 0.94
N GLY A 203 11.33 -2.16 1.83
CA GLY A 203 11.39 -2.55 3.25
C GLY A 203 12.20 -1.64 4.16
N LYS A 204 12.43 -2.11 5.39
CA LYS A 204 13.27 -1.46 6.41
C LYS A 204 14.65 -2.12 6.50
N SER A 205 15.62 -1.54 5.80
CA SER A 205 17.04 -1.94 5.83
C SER A 205 17.94 -0.72 5.74
N LYS A 206 19.23 -0.89 6.04
CA LYS A 206 20.28 0.05 5.64
C LYS A 206 20.94 -0.44 4.35
N GLU A 207 21.62 0.45 3.62
CA GLU A 207 22.33 0.04 2.39
C GLU A 207 23.48 -0.91 2.72
N GLU A 208 24.23 -0.61 3.79
CA GLU A 208 25.39 -1.40 4.25
C GLU A 208 25.02 -2.77 4.83
N SER A 209 23.75 -2.98 5.20
CA SER A 209 23.24 -4.28 5.68
C SER A 209 22.70 -5.15 4.55
N ILE A 210 22.82 -4.71 3.29
CA ILE A 210 22.41 -5.49 2.13
C ILE A 210 23.67 -6.04 1.43
N GLY A 211 23.93 -7.32 1.65
CA GLY A 211 25.06 -8.04 1.08
C GLY A 211 24.69 -8.80 -0.20
N PHE A 212 25.70 -9.15 -0.98
CA PHE A 212 25.56 -9.99 -2.18
C PHE A 212 26.53 -11.16 -2.13
N TYR A 213 26.04 -12.37 -2.44
CA TYR A 213 26.87 -13.56 -2.47
C TYR A 213 27.36 -13.90 -3.87
N LEU A 214 28.67 -14.14 -4.01
CA LEU A 214 29.34 -14.59 -5.25
C LEU A 214 29.02 -13.73 -6.49
N SER A 215 29.04 -12.41 -6.36
CA SER A 215 28.95 -11.53 -7.53
C SER A 215 30.34 -11.07 -7.97
N SER A 216 30.63 -11.22 -9.26
CA SER A 216 31.89 -10.79 -9.86
C SER A 216 31.93 -9.30 -10.20
N LEU A 217 30.84 -8.56 -9.97
CA LEU A 217 30.62 -7.20 -10.52
C LEU A 217 30.65 -6.08 -9.46
N GLU A 218 31.17 -6.35 -8.27
CA GLU A 218 31.13 -5.41 -7.12
C GLU A 218 29.73 -4.79 -6.95
N PRO A 219 28.73 -5.59 -6.57
CA PRO A 219 27.36 -5.14 -6.48
C PRO A 219 27.12 -4.26 -5.26
N LEU A 220 26.21 -3.31 -5.42
CA LEU A 220 25.73 -2.42 -4.38
C LEU A 220 24.19 -2.34 -4.41
N ALA A 221 23.60 -2.26 -3.22
CA ALA A 221 22.20 -1.88 -3.07
C ALA A 221 22.12 -0.38 -2.81
N LYS A 222 21.21 0.30 -3.51
CA LYS A 222 20.95 1.73 -3.28
C LYS A 222 19.49 2.01 -3.01
N GLU A 223 19.25 2.85 -2.02
CA GLU A 223 17.97 3.45 -1.70
C GLU A 223 17.62 4.47 -2.78
N VAL A 224 16.48 4.26 -3.43
CA VAL A 224 15.98 5.12 -4.52
C VAL A 224 14.63 5.73 -4.24
N CYS A 225 14.02 5.35 -3.10
CA CYS A 225 12.83 5.95 -2.53
C CYS A 225 12.78 5.68 -1.03
N ASP A 226 12.32 6.67 -0.24
CA ASP A 226 12.05 6.56 1.20
C ASP A 226 10.73 7.27 1.52
N ARG A 227 9.74 6.50 1.97
CA ARG A 227 8.40 6.97 2.32
C ARG A 227 7.99 6.32 3.63
N ASN A 228 7.75 7.15 4.65
CA ASN A 228 7.33 6.72 5.98
C ASN A 228 8.24 5.65 6.60
N GLY A 229 9.55 5.73 6.33
CA GLY A 229 10.56 4.78 6.83
C GLY A 229 10.69 3.49 6.01
N PHE A 230 9.86 3.30 4.98
CA PHE A 230 9.99 2.21 4.02
C PHE A 230 10.77 2.64 2.79
N LYS A 231 11.74 1.82 2.40
CA LYS A 231 12.70 2.15 1.35
C LYS A 231 12.60 1.18 0.19
N ARG A 232 12.71 1.68 -1.04
CA ARG A 232 12.89 0.85 -2.25
C ARG A 232 14.38 0.73 -2.54
N PHE A 233 14.88 -0.50 -2.64
CA PHE A 233 16.27 -0.79 -2.96
C PHE A 233 16.40 -1.35 -4.37
N LEU A 234 17.32 -0.76 -5.15
CA LEU A 234 17.72 -1.29 -6.45
C LEU A 234 19.19 -1.73 -6.44
N TYR A 235 19.51 -2.64 -7.34
CA TYR A 235 20.85 -3.11 -7.65
C TYR A 235 21.61 -2.12 -8.54
N PHE A 236 22.84 -1.83 -8.16
CA PHE A 236 23.82 -1.05 -8.92
C PHE A 236 25.19 -1.75 -8.88
N ASN A 237 26.04 -1.46 -9.86
CA ASN A 237 27.46 -1.77 -9.78
C ASN A 237 28.20 -0.58 -9.16
N THR A 238 29.30 -0.81 -8.44
CA THR A 238 30.10 0.26 -7.81
C THR A 238 30.44 1.39 -8.79
N ASN A 239 30.84 1.03 -10.01
CA ASN A 239 31.24 1.98 -11.06
C ASN A 239 30.08 2.84 -11.61
N GLU A 240 28.82 2.45 -11.39
CA GLU A 240 27.65 3.23 -11.83
C GLU A 240 27.31 4.36 -10.85
N THR A 241 27.77 4.25 -9.59
CA THR A 241 27.35 5.17 -8.52
C THR A 241 28.20 6.43 -8.41
N THR A 242 29.43 6.42 -8.94
CA THR A 242 30.36 7.56 -8.94
C THR A 242 29.87 8.74 -9.80
N ASN A 243 29.05 8.47 -10.81
CA ASN A 243 28.49 9.48 -11.71
C ASN A 243 27.04 9.87 -11.38
N THR A 244 26.41 9.23 -10.40
CA THR A 244 25.02 9.51 -10.05
C THR A 244 24.96 10.35 -8.77
N SER A 245 24.68 11.64 -8.92
CA SER A 245 24.24 12.52 -7.81
C SER A 245 23.08 11.89 -7.02
N ASN A 246 22.95 12.25 -5.74
CA ASN A 246 21.98 11.78 -4.74
C ASN A 246 20.82 10.94 -5.34
N LEU A 247 20.88 9.61 -5.16
CA LEU A 247 19.93 8.65 -5.72
C LEU A 247 18.59 8.62 -4.99
N LYS A 248 18.54 9.19 -3.78
CA LYS A 248 17.39 9.17 -2.91
C LYS A 248 16.18 9.83 -3.57
N ASN A 249 15.02 9.17 -3.46
CA ASN A 249 13.72 9.61 -3.96
C ASN A 249 13.60 9.79 -5.48
N LYS A 250 14.57 9.32 -6.28
CA LYS A 250 14.48 9.36 -7.75
C LYS A 250 13.40 8.46 -8.33
N THR A 251 12.94 7.47 -7.58
CA THR A 251 11.91 6.52 -8.05
C THR A 251 10.83 6.31 -6.99
N CYS A 252 10.32 7.38 -6.38
CA CYS A 252 9.17 7.29 -5.46
C CYS A 252 7.81 7.24 -6.17
N TYR A 253 7.78 6.74 -7.40
CA TYR A 253 6.59 6.76 -8.24
C TYR A 253 6.27 5.39 -8.84
N CYS A 254 5.05 5.32 -9.35
CA CYS A 254 4.50 4.28 -10.19
C CYS A 254 3.92 4.96 -11.43
N ASN A 255 4.57 4.74 -12.58
CA ASN A 255 4.15 5.33 -13.85
C ASN A 255 2.94 4.60 -14.40
N ALA A 256 1.97 5.38 -14.86
CA ALA A 256 0.90 4.89 -15.70
C ALA A 256 1.10 5.38 -17.14
N GLU A 257 0.97 4.46 -18.08
CA GLU A 257 1.06 4.75 -19.52
C GLU A 257 -0.31 4.77 -20.20
N ASN A 258 -1.35 4.29 -19.51
CA ASN A 258 -2.69 4.14 -20.03
C ASN A 258 -3.69 4.88 -19.14
N GLU A 259 -4.78 5.35 -19.74
CA GLU A 259 -5.89 6.01 -19.03
C GLU A 259 -6.61 5.08 -18.05
N SER A 260 -6.64 3.78 -18.32
CA SER A 260 -7.12 2.78 -17.37
C SER A 260 -5.98 2.40 -16.43
N ILE A 261 -6.15 2.59 -15.13
CA ILE A 261 -5.16 2.35 -14.08
C ILE A 261 -5.56 1.10 -13.30
N THR A 262 -4.88 -0.01 -13.57
CA THR A 262 -5.16 -1.32 -12.98
C THR A 262 -3.90 -1.91 -12.37
N TRP A 263 -4.07 -2.91 -11.51
CA TRP A 263 -2.95 -3.65 -10.91
C TRP A 263 -2.04 -4.33 -11.94
N GLU A 264 -2.53 -4.59 -13.15
CA GLU A 264 -1.79 -5.25 -14.21
C GLU A 264 -0.93 -4.29 -15.03
N ASN A 265 -1.36 -3.03 -15.17
CA ASN A 265 -0.71 -2.07 -16.06
C ASN A 265 0.13 -1.01 -15.34
N VAL A 266 -0.02 -0.83 -14.03
CA VAL A 266 0.90 -0.01 -13.23
C VAL A 266 2.02 -0.89 -12.69
N ASN A 267 2.99 -1.21 -13.55
CA ASN A 267 4.04 -2.19 -13.27
C ASN A 267 5.46 -1.63 -13.49
N THR A 268 5.66 -0.35 -13.14
CA THR A 268 6.99 0.29 -13.16
C THR A 268 7.97 -0.41 -12.22
N PHE A 269 7.46 -0.90 -11.08
CA PHE A 269 8.15 -1.76 -10.13
C PHE A 269 7.15 -2.76 -9.55
N PRO A 270 7.58 -3.95 -9.09
CA PRO A 270 6.65 -4.94 -8.54
C PRO A 270 5.81 -4.42 -7.38
N ASP A 271 6.39 -3.60 -6.51
CA ASP A 271 5.72 -3.02 -5.33
C ASP A 271 4.64 -1.98 -5.67
N CYS A 272 4.57 -1.47 -6.90
CA CYS A 272 3.44 -0.65 -7.35
C CYS A 272 2.11 -1.41 -7.31
N ARG A 273 2.15 -2.73 -7.49
CA ARG A 273 0.96 -3.59 -7.44
C ARG A 273 0.55 -3.99 -6.02
N TYR A 274 1.49 -4.11 -5.11
CA TYR A 274 1.22 -4.68 -3.78
C TYR A 274 1.20 -3.62 -2.67
N ASN A 275 1.92 -2.51 -2.85
CA ASN A 275 2.10 -1.43 -1.87
C ASN A 275 1.99 -0.04 -2.51
N SER A 276 1.00 0.16 -3.38
CA SER A 276 0.78 1.45 -4.08
C SER A 276 0.66 2.66 -3.14
N SER A 277 0.18 2.46 -1.91
CA SER A 277 0.06 3.50 -0.88
C SER A 277 1.38 4.12 -0.44
N LEU A 278 2.52 3.48 -0.74
CA LEU A 278 3.86 4.01 -0.46
C LEU A 278 4.39 4.90 -1.59
N PHE A 279 3.73 4.97 -2.75
CA PHE A 279 4.29 5.59 -3.95
C PHE A 279 3.35 6.59 -4.60
N ASP A 280 3.93 7.52 -5.34
CA ASP A 280 3.21 8.53 -6.10
C ASP A 280 2.69 7.90 -7.42
N LEU A 281 1.40 8.05 -7.70
CA LEU A 281 0.87 7.71 -9.03
C LEU A 281 1.32 8.78 -10.02
N ASN A 282 2.21 8.43 -10.95
CA ASN A 282 2.69 9.36 -11.96
C ASN A 282 1.90 9.23 -13.26
N LEU A 283 1.12 10.26 -13.58
CA LEU A 283 0.29 10.34 -14.78
C LEU A 283 0.92 11.18 -15.90
N THR A 284 2.13 11.71 -15.70
CA THR A 284 2.74 12.70 -16.63
C THR A 284 2.93 12.21 -18.06
N ALA A 285 3.11 10.89 -18.24
CA ALA A 285 3.25 10.27 -19.55
C ALA A 285 1.91 10.15 -20.31
N ILE A 286 0.78 10.25 -19.63
CA ILE A 286 -0.53 10.07 -20.25
C ILE A 286 -0.88 11.30 -21.09
N GLY A 287 -1.24 11.03 -22.35
CA GLY A 287 -1.67 12.05 -23.30
C GLY A 287 -0.52 12.93 -23.80
N GLU A 288 0.76 12.55 -23.68
CA GLU A 288 1.89 13.36 -24.15
C GLU A 288 1.74 13.86 -25.60
N SER A 289 1.11 13.06 -26.46
CA SER A 289 0.83 13.39 -27.85
C SER A 289 -0.42 14.25 -28.08
N ARG A 290 -1.19 14.57 -27.04
CA ARG A 290 -2.46 15.31 -27.12
C ARG A 290 -2.27 16.81 -26.87
N SER A 291 -3.19 17.60 -27.42
CA SER A 291 -3.25 19.05 -27.19
C SER A 291 -3.55 19.38 -25.73
N GLU A 292 -3.10 20.54 -25.24
CA GLU A 292 -3.40 21.03 -23.88
C GLU A 292 -4.90 21.32 -23.67
N SER A 293 -5.67 21.49 -24.75
CA SER A 293 -7.12 21.71 -24.69
C SER A 293 -7.95 20.43 -24.55
N GLU A 294 -7.33 19.25 -24.67
CA GLU A 294 -8.02 17.97 -24.58
C GLU A 294 -8.12 17.49 -23.12
N ASP A 295 -9.31 17.08 -22.71
CA ASP A 295 -9.55 16.46 -21.40
C ASP A 295 -8.95 15.04 -21.35
N ILE A 296 -8.22 14.72 -20.28
CA ILE A 296 -7.68 13.38 -20.03
C ILE A 296 -8.55 12.66 -19.01
N ASN A 297 -9.24 11.61 -19.43
CA ASN A 297 -10.07 10.80 -18.55
C ASN A 297 -9.26 9.64 -17.99
N ILE A 298 -9.13 9.55 -16.67
CA ILE A 298 -8.42 8.49 -15.97
C ILE A 298 -9.44 7.59 -15.27
N TYR A 299 -9.33 6.28 -15.47
CA TYR A 299 -10.22 5.26 -14.89
C TYR A 299 -9.44 4.40 -13.90
N LEU A 300 -9.77 4.53 -12.62
CA LEU A 300 -9.01 3.91 -11.54
C LEU A 300 -9.69 2.63 -11.06
N ASN A 301 -8.90 1.56 -10.94
CA ASN A 301 -9.21 0.39 -10.10
C ASN A 301 -8.37 0.43 -8.81
N VAL A 302 -7.11 0.87 -8.94
CA VAL A 302 -6.20 1.06 -7.80
C VAL A 302 -6.45 2.42 -7.16
N THR A 303 -6.91 2.42 -5.91
CA THR A 303 -7.41 3.63 -5.25
C THR A 303 -6.61 4.09 -4.05
N GLN A 304 -5.50 3.45 -3.70
CA GLN A 304 -4.66 3.85 -2.57
C GLN A 304 -3.28 4.27 -3.07
N TRP A 305 -2.92 5.53 -2.85
CA TRP A 305 -1.67 6.11 -3.32
C TRP A 305 -1.05 7.00 -2.26
N PHE A 306 0.27 7.18 -2.28
CA PHE A 306 0.90 8.17 -1.42
C PHE A 306 0.49 9.56 -1.85
N SER A 307 0.70 9.89 -3.13
CA SER A 307 0.23 11.10 -3.78
C SER A 307 -0.01 10.82 -5.27
N ILE A 308 -0.29 11.87 -6.04
CA ILE A 308 -0.48 11.79 -7.48
C ILE A 308 0.25 12.96 -8.14
N ILE A 309 0.88 12.68 -9.28
CA ILE A 309 1.66 13.65 -10.05
C ILE A 309 0.98 13.84 -11.40
N PHE A 310 0.60 15.08 -11.67
CA PHE A 310 -0.01 15.48 -12.93
C PHE A 310 0.99 16.22 -13.81
N LYS A 311 0.76 16.18 -15.12
CA LYS A 311 1.40 17.13 -16.04
C LYS A 311 0.64 18.46 -15.97
N THR A 312 1.35 19.56 -15.84
CA THR A 312 0.77 20.91 -15.78
C THR A 312 0.08 21.30 -17.11
N ASN A 313 -0.76 22.34 -17.06
CA ASN A 313 -1.52 22.89 -18.19
C ASN A 313 -2.45 21.87 -18.87
N ARG A 314 -2.95 20.90 -18.13
CA ARG A 314 -3.85 19.86 -18.63
C ARG A 314 -4.98 19.60 -17.66
N LYS A 315 -6.12 19.23 -18.23
CA LYS A 315 -7.31 18.89 -17.47
C LYS A 315 -7.46 17.38 -17.30
N TYR A 316 -7.37 16.90 -16.06
CA TYR A 316 -7.56 15.50 -15.71
C TYR A 316 -8.90 15.27 -15.05
N ILE A 317 -9.60 14.21 -15.46
CA ILE A 317 -10.87 13.79 -14.88
C ILE A 317 -10.68 12.37 -14.33
N LEU A 318 -10.67 12.23 -13.01
CA LEU A 318 -10.48 10.96 -12.34
C LEU A 318 -11.83 10.30 -12.05
N ASN A 319 -12.01 9.10 -12.59
CA ASN A 319 -13.21 8.28 -12.48
C ASN A 319 -12.86 6.92 -11.89
N GLY A 320 -13.84 6.25 -11.30
CA GLY A 320 -13.75 4.83 -11.00
C GLY A 320 -13.96 4.02 -12.27
N ILE A 321 -13.25 2.91 -12.41
CA ILE A 321 -13.43 2.03 -13.57
C ILE A 321 -14.83 1.39 -13.60
N ASP A 322 -15.42 1.19 -12.42
CA ASP A 322 -16.78 0.67 -12.23
C ASP A 322 -17.46 1.33 -11.03
N VAL A 323 -18.74 0.99 -10.82
CA VAL A 323 -19.57 1.57 -9.75
C VAL A 323 -19.12 1.21 -8.33
N SER A 324 -18.39 0.12 -8.15
CA SER A 324 -17.87 -0.31 -6.85
C SER A 324 -16.66 0.54 -6.43
N VAL A 325 -15.90 1.02 -7.41
CA VAL A 325 -14.77 1.93 -7.18
C VAL A 325 -15.28 3.37 -7.11
N ASN A 326 -15.68 3.78 -5.91
CA ASN A 326 -16.28 5.10 -5.70
C ASN A 326 -15.43 6.07 -4.85
N THR A 327 -14.30 5.61 -4.31
CA THR A 327 -13.47 6.38 -3.38
C THR A 327 -11.99 6.20 -3.69
N ILE A 328 -11.23 7.30 -3.67
CA ILE A 328 -9.76 7.32 -3.77
C ILE A 328 -9.15 7.84 -2.47
N TYR A 329 -8.01 7.26 -2.09
CA TYR A 329 -7.28 7.50 -0.86
C TYR A 329 -5.88 8.03 -1.17
N PHE A 330 -5.52 9.12 -0.51
CA PHE A 330 -4.19 9.72 -0.59
C PHE A 330 -3.61 9.92 0.80
N ASP A 331 -2.33 9.59 0.97
CA ASP A 331 -1.59 10.03 2.17
C ASP A 331 -1.37 11.54 2.11
N THR A 332 -0.95 12.06 0.96
CA THR A 332 -0.79 13.48 0.69
C THR A 332 -1.42 13.84 -0.65
N LEU A 333 -2.22 14.90 -0.68
CA LEU A 333 -2.60 15.58 -1.92
C LEU A 333 -2.10 17.03 -1.86
N GLU A 334 -1.42 17.47 -2.91
CA GLU A 334 -0.96 18.85 -3.03
C GLU A 334 -1.76 19.57 -4.11
N ILE A 335 -2.21 20.78 -3.80
CA ILE A 335 -2.85 21.69 -4.76
C ILE A 335 -1.79 22.64 -5.29
N LEU A 336 -1.53 22.54 -6.59
CA LEU A 336 -0.56 23.34 -7.32
C LEU A 336 -1.23 24.22 -8.39
N GLU A 337 -0.62 25.37 -8.66
CA GLU A 337 -0.95 26.21 -9.81
C GLU A 337 -0.77 25.44 -11.13
N ASN A 338 -1.50 25.85 -12.16
CA ASN A 338 -1.47 25.25 -13.49
C ASN A 338 -1.93 23.77 -13.55
N GLU A 339 -2.56 23.25 -12.50
CA GLU A 339 -3.24 21.95 -12.52
C GLU A 339 -4.76 22.14 -12.59
N ASP A 340 -5.45 21.38 -13.45
CA ASP A 340 -6.91 21.35 -13.57
C ASP A 340 -7.43 19.93 -13.39
N ILE A 341 -7.94 19.65 -12.19
CA ILE A 341 -8.19 18.29 -11.72
C ILE A 341 -9.62 18.16 -11.25
N ILE A 342 -10.37 17.25 -11.86
CA ILE A 342 -11.74 16.91 -11.48
C ILE A 342 -11.76 15.50 -10.90
N PHE A 343 -12.13 15.39 -9.63
CA PHE A 343 -12.40 14.12 -8.97
C PHE A 343 -13.89 13.77 -9.07
N ASN A 344 -14.22 12.74 -9.85
CA ASN A 344 -15.56 12.15 -9.91
C ASN A 344 -15.71 10.95 -8.95
N LEU A 345 -14.90 10.95 -7.89
CA LEU A 345 -14.81 9.96 -6.83
C LEU A 345 -14.90 10.68 -5.49
N ASN A 346 -15.31 9.97 -4.43
CA ASN A 346 -15.06 10.45 -3.08
C ASN A 346 -13.55 10.49 -2.87
N CYS A 347 -13.04 11.54 -2.21
CA CYS A 347 -11.63 11.67 -1.91
C CYS A 347 -11.42 11.61 -0.41
N ASN A 348 -10.51 10.74 0.02
CA ASN A 348 -10.11 10.62 1.40
C ASN A 348 -8.60 10.90 1.51
N ILE A 349 -8.24 11.98 2.19
CA ILE A 349 -6.89 12.53 2.19
C ILE A 349 -6.39 12.59 3.63
N SER A 350 -5.21 12.04 3.92
CA SER A 350 -4.60 12.20 5.25
C SER A 350 -4.09 13.62 5.43
N ILE A 351 -3.27 14.12 4.49
CA ILE A 351 -2.66 15.44 4.52
C ILE A 351 -3.00 16.20 3.24
N LEU A 352 -3.74 17.31 3.36
CA LEU A 352 -3.93 18.25 2.26
C LEU A 352 -2.85 19.34 2.34
N LYS A 353 -2.09 19.54 1.26
CA LYS A 353 -1.15 20.65 1.11
C LYS A 353 -1.69 21.65 0.10
N VAL A 354 -1.75 22.92 0.49
CA VAL A 354 -2.10 24.03 -0.41
C VAL A 354 -0.90 24.95 -0.47
N THR A 355 -0.10 24.82 -1.53
CA THR A 355 1.12 25.62 -1.75
C THR A 355 0.89 26.71 -2.79
N SER A 356 -0.13 26.57 -3.64
CA SER A 356 -0.63 27.60 -4.55
C SER A 356 -2.11 27.34 -4.88
N ILE A 357 -2.68 28.09 -5.83
CA ILE A 357 -4.09 27.95 -6.22
C ILE A 357 -4.16 27.23 -7.57
N GLY A 358 -4.67 26.01 -7.54
CA GLY A 358 -4.99 25.22 -8.72
C GLY A 358 -6.49 25.16 -9.01
N LYS A 359 -6.85 24.51 -10.12
CA LYS A 359 -8.25 24.25 -10.49
C LYS A 359 -8.69 22.87 -10.04
N PHE A 360 -8.83 22.69 -8.73
CA PHE A 360 -9.27 21.43 -8.14
C PHE A 360 -10.79 21.42 -7.90
N TYR A 361 -11.46 20.40 -8.42
CA TYR A 361 -12.90 20.22 -8.28
C TYR A 361 -13.28 18.80 -7.84
N PHE A 362 -13.85 18.70 -6.64
CA PHE A 362 -14.35 17.46 -6.06
C PHE A 362 -15.86 17.35 -6.27
N LYS A 363 -16.30 16.48 -7.18
CA LYS A 363 -17.74 16.30 -7.48
C LYS A 363 -18.49 15.48 -6.42
N LYS A 364 -17.78 14.71 -5.59
CA LYS A 364 -18.35 13.87 -4.53
C LYS A 364 -17.80 14.31 -3.17
N ASN A 365 -17.84 13.44 -2.16
CA ASN A 365 -17.44 13.80 -0.80
C ASN A 365 -15.91 13.96 -0.69
N LEU A 366 -15.48 14.86 0.20
CA LEU A 366 -14.07 15.07 0.53
C LEU A 366 -13.88 14.98 2.05
N ILE A 367 -12.98 14.10 2.49
CA ILE A 367 -12.59 13.91 3.89
C ILE A 367 -11.10 14.20 4.03
N ILE A 368 -10.74 15.02 5.02
CA ILE A 368 -9.36 15.29 5.43
C ILE A 368 -9.14 14.78 6.86
N ASN A 369 -8.32 13.74 7.03
CA ASN A 369 -8.24 12.99 8.29
C ASN A 369 -7.28 13.59 9.31
N THR A 370 -6.13 14.10 8.87
CA THR A 370 -5.00 14.35 9.77
C THR A 370 -4.60 15.81 9.82
N GLN A 371 -4.27 16.40 8.67
CA GLN A 371 -3.68 17.74 8.66
C GLN A 371 -3.99 18.50 7.37
N ILE A 372 -4.04 19.82 7.49
CA ILE A 372 -4.02 20.76 6.37
C ILE A 372 -2.79 21.63 6.54
N LEU A 373 -1.93 21.65 5.53
CA LEU A 373 -0.73 22.46 5.46
C LEU A 373 -0.92 23.54 4.41
N ILE A 374 -0.70 24.79 4.80
CA ILE A 374 -0.92 25.94 3.93
C ILE A 374 0.38 26.73 3.91
N SER A 375 1.03 26.76 2.75
CA SER A 375 2.27 27.51 2.53
C SER A 375 1.94 28.87 1.91
N GLU A 376 2.72 29.90 2.24
CA GLU A 376 2.56 31.25 1.68
C GLU A 376 2.47 31.22 0.13
N PRO A 377 1.68 32.12 -0.50
CA PRO A 377 1.16 33.38 0.02
C PRO A 377 -0.15 33.27 0.81
N ASN A 378 -0.40 34.22 1.72
CA ASN A 378 -1.67 34.38 2.43
C ASN A 378 -2.92 34.18 1.53
N PHE A 379 -3.56 33.01 1.63
CA PHE A 379 -4.77 32.68 0.85
C PHE A 379 -6.08 33.17 1.48
N THR A 380 -6.02 34.15 2.39
CA THR A 380 -7.23 34.75 2.96
C THR A 380 -8.06 35.37 1.85
N ASN A 381 -9.38 35.17 1.89
CA ASN A 381 -10.34 35.66 0.89
C ASN A 381 -10.13 35.09 -0.52
N LYS A 382 -9.59 33.87 -0.61
CA LYS A 382 -9.44 33.15 -1.88
C LYS A 382 -10.14 31.80 -1.79
N ILE A 383 -10.72 31.37 -2.90
CA ILE A 383 -11.27 30.03 -3.06
C ILE A 383 -10.10 29.10 -3.34
N LEU A 384 -9.92 28.09 -2.51
CA LEU A 384 -8.81 27.14 -2.64
C LEU A 384 -9.14 26.02 -3.62
N PHE A 385 -10.39 25.54 -3.57
CA PHE A 385 -10.92 24.50 -4.44
C PHE A 385 -12.45 24.46 -4.35
N THR A 386 -13.07 23.67 -5.22
CA THR A 386 -14.53 23.53 -5.31
C THR A 386 -14.97 22.12 -4.94
N LEU A 387 -16.11 22.00 -4.26
CA LEU A 387 -16.63 20.76 -3.71
C LEU A 387 -18.16 20.71 -3.75
N ASP A 388 -18.73 19.73 -4.44
CA ASP A 388 -20.19 19.51 -4.49
C ASP A 388 -20.68 18.75 -3.25
N GLY A 389 -20.05 17.61 -2.94
CA GLY A 389 -20.47 16.72 -1.86
C GLY A 389 -20.17 17.22 -0.45
N ASN A 390 -20.27 16.33 0.52
CA ASN A 390 -19.99 16.66 1.92
C ASN A 390 -18.50 16.93 2.14
N PHE A 391 -18.22 17.92 2.98
CA PHE A 391 -16.87 18.26 3.43
C PHE A 391 -16.68 17.84 4.88
N THR A 392 -15.57 17.20 5.21
CA THR A 392 -15.26 16.83 6.59
C THR A 392 -13.78 17.04 6.87
N GLU A 393 -13.49 17.88 7.87
CA GLU A 393 -12.17 18.00 8.49
C GLU A 393 -12.20 17.33 9.86
N VAL A 394 -11.40 16.29 10.06
CA VAL A 394 -11.47 15.50 11.30
C VAL A 394 -10.74 16.18 12.45
N LYS A 395 -9.67 16.94 12.18
CA LYS A 395 -8.75 17.44 13.24
C LYS A 395 -8.40 18.93 13.20
N THR A 396 -8.66 19.65 12.11
CA THR A 396 -8.08 20.99 11.89
C THR A 396 -9.08 22.14 12.03
N SER A 397 -10.29 22.01 11.49
CA SER A 397 -11.29 23.09 11.39
C SER A 397 -10.74 24.39 10.75
N LEU A 398 -9.83 24.26 9.77
CA LEU A 398 -9.12 25.36 9.14
C LEU A 398 -9.82 25.93 7.91
N LEU A 399 -10.66 25.13 7.24
CA LEU A 399 -11.42 25.54 6.07
C LEU A 399 -12.93 25.56 6.37
N SER A 400 -13.60 26.44 5.65
CA SER A 400 -15.05 26.57 5.60
C SER A 400 -15.54 26.32 4.19
N LYS A 401 -16.79 25.86 4.07
CA LYS A 401 -17.48 25.66 2.80
C LYS A 401 -18.70 26.57 2.71
N CYS A 402 -18.90 27.20 1.56
CA CYS A 402 -20.10 27.98 1.25
C CYS A 402 -20.49 27.79 -0.22
N GLY A 403 -21.74 27.39 -0.49
CA GLY A 403 -22.11 26.85 -1.79
C GLY A 403 -21.19 25.68 -2.14
N LYS A 404 -20.48 25.78 -3.26
CA LYS A 404 -19.45 24.81 -3.64
C LYS A 404 -18.03 25.24 -3.27
N ARG A 405 -17.85 26.44 -2.72
CA ARG A 405 -16.54 27.08 -2.54
C ARG A 405 -15.93 26.65 -1.22
N VAL A 406 -14.68 26.21 -1.22
CA VAL A 406 -13.91 25.93 0.00
C VAL A 406 -12.78 26.93 0.16
N TYR A 407 -12.67 27.52 1.35
CA TYR A 407 -11.78 28.64 1.66
C TYR A 407 -11.37 28.62 3.12
N LEU A 408 -10.39 29.45 3.51
CA LEU A 408 -9.93 29.54 4.90
C LEU A 408 -11.01 30.10 5.82
N THR A 409 -11.24 29.48 6.99
CA THR A 409 -12.25 29.91 7.98
C THR A 409 -12.06 31.37 8.42
N LYS A 410 -10.81 31.86 8.45
CA LYS A 410 -10.47 33.26 8.79
C LYS A 410 -10.79 34.29 7.69
N SER A 411 -11.28 33.86 6.53
CA SER A 411 -11.66 34.76 5.43
C SER A 411 -12.90 35.57 5.78
N VAL A 412 -13.02 36.76 5.20
CA VAL A 412 -14.20 37.61 5.38
C VAL A 412 -15.44 36.98 4.72
N CYS A 413 -16.63 37.44 5.14
CA CYS A 413 -17.94 36.94 4.70
C CYS A 413 -18.14 36.94 3.18
N ASN A 414 -17.29 37.67 2.42
CA ASN A 414 -17.40 37.83 0.98
C ASN A 414 -17.28 36.52 0.19
N MET A 415 -16.76 35.44 0.79
CA MET A 415 -16.67 34.14 0.15
C MET A 415 -18.04 33.48 -0.12
N CYS A 416 -19.04 33.82 0.69
CA CYS A 416 -20.42 33.36 0.56
C CYS A 416 -21.30 34.25 -0.33
N LEU A 417 -20.76 35.37 -0.82
CA LEU A 417 -21.57 36.36 -1.52
C LEU A 417 -21.75 35.99 -3.00
N CYS A 418 -22.94 36.30 -3.48
CA CYS A 418 -23.29 36.36 -4.89
C CYS A 418 -23.77 37.79 -5.17
N ASN A 419 -22.90 38.65 -5.70
CA ASN A 419 -23.25 40.05 -5.95
C ASN A 419 -23.87 40.18 -7.33
N TYR A 420 -25.06 40.75 -7.42
CA TYR A 420 -25.70 41.14 -8.67
C TYR A 420 -25.56 42.66 -8.84
N THR A 421 -24.60 43.07 -9.66
CA THR A 421 -24.20 44.47 -9.80
C THR A 421 -24.91 45.19 -10.95
N GLU A 422 -24.83 46.52 -10.95
CA GLU A 422 -25.27 47.40 -12.05
C GLU A 422 -24.54 46.96 -13.33
N ASN A 423 -25.25 46.23 -14.20
CA ASN A 423 -24.87 45.62 -15.49
C ASN A 423 -25.28 44.12 -15.61
N ASN A 424 -26.06 43.57 -14.68
CA ASN A 424 -26.45 42.15 -14.65
C ASN A 424 -25.27 41.18 -14.54
N VAL A 425 -24.14 41.66 -14.00
CA VAL A 425 -22.94 40.85 -13.80
C VAL A 425 -22.99 40.25 -12.41
N TRP A 426 -22.77 38.94 -12.33
CA TRP A 426 -22.67 38.20 -11.08
C TRP A 426 -21.22 38.15 -10.61
N GLU A 427 -20.97 38.58 -9.37
CA GLU A 427 -19.71 38.32 -8.69
C GLU A 427 -19.83 37.20 -7.65
N PRO A 428 -18.78 36.37 -7.49
CA PRO A 428 -17.50 36.41 -8.20
C PRO A 428 -17.64 36.11 -9.71
N SER A 429 -17.15 37.03 -10.55
CA SER A 429 -17.21 36.94 -12.00
C SER A 429 -16.05 36.04 -12.46
N GLY A 430 -16.33 34.75 -12.59
CA GLY A 430 -15.27 33.79 -12.91
C GLY A 430 -14.79 33.93 -14.36
N TYR A 431 -13.58 34.47 -14.56
CA TYR A 431 -12.81 34.19 -15.77
C TYR A 431 -12.39 32.70 -15.85
N ASP A 432 -12.36 31.99 -14.71
CA ASP A 432 -11.80 30.63 -14.61
C ASP A 432 -12.82 29.48 -14.57
N GLY A 433 -14.13 29.73 -14.73
CA GLY A 433 -15.15 28.69 -14.88
C GLY A 433 -15.49 27.85 -13.64
N ILE A 434 -14.64 27.81 -12.62
CA ILE A 434 -14.76 26.95 -11.43
C ILE A 434 -15.99 27.25 -10.55
N ASN A 435 -16.52 28.49 -10.60
CA ASN A 435 -17.54 28.97 -9.65
C ASN A 435 -18.78 29.59 -10.30
N ARG A 436 -18.82 29.66 -11.64
CA ARG A 436 -19.82 30.46 -12.37
C ARG A 436 -21.26 29.96 -12.16
N GLY A 437 -21.44 28.69 -11.81
CA GLY A 437 -22.76 28.08 -11.60
C GLY A 437 -23.29 28.12 -10.16
N ASP A 438 -22.47 28.48 -9.17
CA ASP A 438 -22.84 28.33 -7.75
C ASP A 438 -23.97 29.29 -7.33
N CYS A 439 -23.99 30.51 -7.86
CA CYS A 439 -25.05 31.49 -7.62
C CYS A 439 -26.36 31.16 -8.38
N PHE A 440 -26.29 30.35 -9.44
CA PHE A 440 -27.44 30.00 -10.28
C PHE A 440 -28.04 28.64 -9.95
N ASN A 441 -27.44 27.90 -9.01
CA ASN A 441 -27.94 26.61 -8.59
C ASN A 441 -28.78 26.76 -7.30
N ASN A 442 -30.08 26.51 -7.41
CA ASN A 442 -31.01 26.61 -6.28
C ASN A 442 -30.57 25.73 -5.08
N THR A 443 -29.93 24.58 -5.31
CA THR A 443 -29.50 23.71 -4.21
C THR A 443 -28.34 24.28 -3.39
N THR A 444 -27.56 25.21 -3.95
CA THR A 444 -26.41 25.83 -3.27
C THR A 444 -26.75 27.20 -2.70
N GLN A 445 -27.74 27.89 -3.27
CA GLN A 445 -28.26 29.19 -2.80
C GLN A 445 -28.58 29.21 -1.30
N ILE A 446 -29.06 28.09 -0.73
CA ILE A 446 -29.43 27.99 0.69
C ILE A 446 -28.28 28.23 1.66
N THR A 447 -27.04 28.24 1.17
CA THR A 447 -25.84 28.57 1.95
C THR A 447 -25.23 29.92 1.57
N LEU A 448 -25.67 30.52 0.45
CA LEU A 448 -25.11 31.72 -0.13
C LEU A 448 -25.94 32.95 0.22
N THR A 449 -25.30 34.12 0.22
CA THR A 449 -25.95 35.41 0.41
C THR A 449 -26.00 36.18 -0.90
N LEU A 450 -27.21 36.53 -1.36
CA LEU A 450 -27.40 37.42 -2.50
C LEU A 450 -27.18 38.87 -2.06
N GLN A 451 -26.26 39.59 -2.69
CA GLN A 451 -26.21 41.05 -2.61
C GLN A 451 -26.77 41.64 -3.90
N ILE A 452 -27.80 42.46 -3.81
CA ILE A 452 -28.48 43.05 -4.97
C ILE A 452 -28.71 44.55 -4.75
N LEU A 453 -28.48 45.35 -5.78
CA LEU A 453 -28.83 46.78 -5.73
C LEU A 453 -30.35 46.94 -5.71
N SER A 454 -30.85 47.88 -4.92
CA SER A 454 -32.30 48.17 -4.86
C SER A 454 -32.90 48.48 -6.23
N SER A 455 -32.14 49.13 -7.11
CA SER A 455 -32.50 49.43 -8.50
C SER A 455 -32.63 48.20 -9.41
N GLN A 456 -32.10 47.05 -9.00
CA GLN A 456 -32.07 45.79 -9.75
C GLN A 456 -33.03 44.73 -9.16
N MET A 457 -33.75 45.07 -8.09
CA MET A 457 -34.70 44.17 -7.46
C MET A 457 -35.92 43.99 -8.37
N ASN A 458 -36.04 42.81 -8.99
CA ASN A 458 -37.19 42.46 -9.82
C ASN A 458 -38.18 41.60 -9.02
N GLU A 459 -39.49 41.71 -9.27
CA GLU A 459 -40.54 40.98 -8.52
C GLU A 459 -40.46 39.45 -8.67
N ASN A 460 -39.66 38.95 -9.61
CA ASN A 460 -39.52 37.52 -9.97
C ASN A 460 -38.47 36.73 -9.17
N LEU A 461 -38.01 37.24 -8.01
CA LEU A 461 -37.09 36.53 -7.09
C LEU A 461 -37.77 35.37 -6.32
N THR A 462 -39.07 35.15 -6.52
CA THR A 462 -39.95 34.27 -5.72
C THR A 462 -39.64 32.77 -5.82
N THR A 463 -38.77 32.34 -6.74
CA THR A 463 -38.34 30.93 -6.88
C THR A 463 -36.92 30.65 -6.36
N GLN A 464 -36.26 31.63 -5.72
CA GLN A 464 -34.88 31.50 -5.26
C GLN A 464 -34.81 31.18 -3.76
N THR A 465 -33.83 30.36 -3.37
CA THR A 465 -33.73 29.80 -2.01
C THR A 465 -32.44 30.25 -1.32
N TRP A 466 -32.19 31.56 -1.26
CA TRP A 466 -30.98 32.12 -0.65
C TRP A 466 -30.96 31.96 0.89
N ASN A 467 -29.77 31.82 1.47
CA ASN A 467 -29.60 31.90 2.93
C ASN A 467 -30.01 33.29 3.46
N ARG A 468 -29.57 34.33 2.74
CA ARG A 468 -29.87 35.74 3.04
C ARG A 468 -29.88 36.55 1.74
N ILE A 469 -30.71 37.59 1.70
CA ILE A 469 -30.69 38.61 0.65
C ILE A 469 -30.35 39.95 1.31
N GLU A 470 -29.35 40.62 0.79
CA GLU A 470 -28.89 41.95 1.20
C GLU A 470 -29.16 42.95 0.09
N ILE A 471 -29.97 43.95 0.41
CA ILE A 471 -30.32 45.02 -0.51
C ILE A 471 -29.35 46.17 -0.30
N MET A 472 -28.57 46.47 -1.32
CA MET A 472 -27.64 47.59 -1.34
C MET A 472 -28.39 48.83 -1.83
N LEU A 473 -28.54 49.82 -0.94
CA LEU A 473 -29.10 51.12 -1.30
C LEU A 473 -28.05 51.92 -2.08
N LYS A 474 -28.42 52.39 -3.27
CA LYS A 474 -27.60 53.33 -4.03
C LYS A 474 -27.53 54.64 -3.24
N MET A 475 -26.33 55.04 -2.79
CA MET A 475 -26.10 56.37 -2.21
C MET A 475 -26.07 57.43 -3.30
#